data_AF-A0AAW0EWD3-F1
#
_entry.id   AF-A0AAW0EWD3-F1
#
_cell.length_a   1.000
_cell.length_b   1.000
_cell.length_c   1.000
_cell.angle_alpha   90.00
_cell.angle_beta   90.00
_cell.angle_gamma   90.00
#
_symmetry.space_group_name_H-M   'P 1'
#
loop_
_entity.id
_entity.type
_entity.pdbx_description
1 polymer ?
#
loop_
_entity_poly.entity_id
_entity_poly.type
_entity_poly.pdbx_seq_one_letter_code
_entity_poly.pdbx_strand_id
1 'polypeptide(L)'
;MDSAYLKNHVGVLLAKGIAETVTAQPSNPQEYLALFLLHQLQEEERRTDAATRKRKANEMRESWEQQRALREKAAVDVIQRGLHGFQARLRAKRAAEEELREAYEAAEAEAEELLDQESAIKAERGDGEDAEEAGGGEDVEAGAGSGKDPAARAAAALAKKQAALLEARGEFFKSQRFLLTLDKGAVGRLKGELVDMAERVRMGQDATLGAYHRAAAQEAALVEAITTVPTANTTPALSPAAAALAERLVEHRDHRFLSVSYVNYLVLRCVCYLLLNATPKATSTAAKVAALLKPSVLVQQIRAFNPVATYDRGVALRLERLVPELAAGAGGGDGDEDGGDGGDGQRRQSGAPAEDEGPSVSFAQPPTRQVRRAARVLRLCWLDGDYQCEVDPEDYYTEEMVDEDAAKAEADGDDGGAPVESHVPSLASEIEAAAKARERAAELRETVAAQVKQRGGVVLYGLLRFVSAAVAYRQARDAVVQQRQGMGLSVDTSEELPEEEAEDPMNDEALVDEESGEPDVAGVLALQERIGVDTEEALVKVWEARDTRQREAYEMTATSLQRRLDAGGEEEEEEADAA
;
A
#
# COMPACT_ATOMS: atom_id res chain seq x y z
N MET A 1 106.08 -10.81 -4.27
CA MET A 1 104.61 -10.79 -4.13
C MET A 1 104.03 -10.84 -5.53
N ASP A 2 103.58 -12.02 -5.97
CA ASP A 2 102.94 -12.17 -7.28
C ASP A 2 101.46 -11.82 -7.14
N SER A 3 101.04 -10.68 -7.71
CA SER A 3 99.62 -10.29 -7.71
C SER A 3 98.84 -11.19 -8.67
N ALA A 4 97.90 -11.97 -8.13
CA ALA A 4 96.99 -12.82 -8.93
C ALA A 4 96.19 -12.02 -9.96
N TYR A 5 95.90 -10.74 -9.68
CA TYR A 5 95.27 -9.81 -10.62
C TYR A 5 96.15 -9.56 -11.86
N LEU A 6 97.47 -9.38 -11.65
CA LEU A 6 98.41 -9.19 -12.75
C LEU A 6 98.54 -10.44 -13.61
N LYS A 7 98.53 -11.64 -13.02
CA LYS A 7 98.66 -12.89 -13.78
C LYS A 7 97.36 -13.30 -14.50
N ASN A 8 96.22 -13.18 -13.85
CA ASN A 8 94.97 -13.78 -14.35
C ASN A 8 94.08 -12.82 -15.14
N HIS A 9 94.24 -11.50 -14.99
CA HIS A 9 93.46 -10.51 -15.74
C HIS A 9 94.35 -9.68 -16.64
N VAL A 10 95.31 -8.95 -16.06
CA VAL A 10 96.17 -8.05 -16.85
C VAL A 10 97.04 -8.83 -17.82
N GLY A 11 97.61 -9.97 -17.39
CA GLY A 11 98.43 -10.83 -18.23
C GLY A 11 97.68 -11.44 -19.40
N VAL A 12 96.42 -11.87 -19.20
CA VAL A 12 95.58 -12.44 -20.25
C VAL A 12 95.16 -11.37 -21.26
N LEU A 13 94.78 -10.18 -20.80
CA LEU A 13 94.41 -9.05 -21.66
C LEU A 13 95.60 -8.54 -22.48
N LEU A 14 96.78 -8.41 -21.87
CA LEU A 14 98.01 -8.03 -22.57
C LEU A 14 98.44 -9.09 -23.58
N ALA A 15 98.39 -10.37 -23.22
CA ALA A 15 98.72 -11.46 -24.13
C ALA A 15 97.79 -11.47 -25.36
N LYS A 16 96.49 -11.26 -25.14
CA LYS A 16 95.50 -11.16 -26.22
C LYS A 16 95.73 -9.92 -27.09
N GLY A 17 95.98 -8.77 -26.46
CA GLY A 17 96.27 -7.52 -27.19
C GLY A 17 97.54 -7.62 -28.03
N ILE A 18 98.61 -8.24 -27.50
CA ILE A 18 99.85 -8.50 -28.26
C ILE A 18 99.61 -9.50 -29.39
N ALA A 19 98.82 -10.55 -29.16
CA ALA A 19 98.47 -11.49 -30.22
C ALA A 19 97.70 -10.81 -31.36
N GLU A 20 96.71 -9.98 -31.03
CA GLU A 20 95.92 -9.24 -32.02
C GLU A 20 96.76 -8.22 -32.78
N THR A 21 97.68 -7.50 -32.12
CA THR A 21 98.57 -6.55 -32.80
C THR A 21 99.53 -7.25 -33.77
N VAL A 22 100.05 -8.43 -33.39
CA VAL A 22 100.90 -9.25 -34.27
C VAL A 22 100.13 -9.73 -35.50
N THR A 23 98.85 -10.09 -35.34
CA THR A 23 98.00 -10.52 -36.47
C THR A 23 97.59 -9.36 -37.38
N ALA A 24 97.31 -8.17 -36.82
CA ALA A 24 96.82 -7.03 -37.58
C ALA A 24 97.94 -6.24 -38.31
N GLN A 25 99.20 -6.39 -37.88
CA GLN A 25 100.38 -5.70 -38.41
C GLN A 25 100.18 -4.19 -38.68
N PRO A 26 99.69 -3.42 -37.69
CA PRO A 26 99.44 -2.00 -37.85
C PRO A 26 100.77 -1.23 -38.05
N SER A 27 100.72 -0.11 -38.76
CA SER A 27 101.87 0.78 -38.98
C SER A 27 102.45 1.32 -37.67
N ASN A 28 101.61 1.47 -36.63
CA ASN A 28 102.01 1.84 -35.28
C ASN A 28 101.49 0.80 -34.26
N PRO A 29 102.27 -0.26 -33.95
CA PRO A 29 101.83 -1.34 -33.05
C PRO A 29 101.64 -0.90 -31.60
N GLN A 30 102.36 0.14 -31.16
CA GLN A 30 102.22 0.68 -29.80
C GLN A 30 100.87 1.38 -29.62
N GLU A 31 100.46 2.18 -30.60
CA GLU A 31 99.19 2.90 -30.58
C GLU A 31 98.00 1.94 -30.73
N TYR A 32 98.10 0.94 -31.62
CA TYR A 32 97.06 -0.07 -31.77
C TYR A 32 96.87 -0.90 -30.49
N LEU A 33 97.96 -1.33 -29.84
CA LEU A 33 97.88 -2.03 -28.55
C LEU A 33 97.24 -1.15 -27.46
N ALA A 34 97.60 0.13 -27.40
CA ALA A 34 97.01 1.08 -26.45
C ALA A 34 95.50 1.28 -26.70
N LEU A 35 95.07 1.42 -27.95
CA LEU A 35 93.66 1.52 -28.33
C LEU A 35 92.89 0.23 -28.03
N PHE A 36 93.49 -0.94 -28.24
CA PHE A 36 92.89 -2.22 -27.88
C PHE A 36 92.65 -2.34 -26.38
N LEU A 37 93.65 -2.02 -25.56
CA LEU A 37 93.53 -2.04 -24.10
C LEU A 37 92.50 -1.02 -23.61
N LEU A 38 92.46 0.17 -24.21
CA LEU A 38 91.45 1.19 -23.92
C LEU A 38 90.05 0.69 -24.29
N HIS A 39 89.89 0.02 -25.44
CA HIS A 39 88.62 -0.53 -25.87
C HIS A 39 88.14 -1.66 -24.94
N GLN A 40 89.02 -2.58 -24.53
CA GLN A 40 88.69 -3.62 -23.56
C GLN A 40 88.27 -3.03 -22.21
N LEU A 41 88.98 -2.00 -21.72
CA LEU A 41 88.61 -1.29 -20.50
C LEU A 41 87.22 -0.64 -20.64
N GLN A 42 86.94 0.01 -21.77
CA GLN A 42 85.61 0.58 -22.05
C GLN A 42 84.51 -0.49 -22.17
N GLU A 43 84.80 -1.67 -22.70
CA GLU A 43 83.84 -2.80 -22.76
C GLU A 43 83.54 -3.36 -21.37
N GLU A 44 84.57 -3.51 -20.53
CA GLU A 44 84.40 -3.93 -19.14
C GLU A 44 83.59 -2.91 -18.34
N GLU A 45 83.90 -1.62 -18.46
CA GLU A 45 83.12 -0.53 -17.86
C GLU A 45 81.65 -0.55 -18.33
N ARG A 46 81.42 -0.71 -19.64
CA ARG A 46 80.05 -0.83 -20.19
C ARG A 46 79.32 -2.07 -19.67
N ARG A 47 80.01 -3.20 -19.51
CA ARG A 47 79.43 -4.43 -18.95
C ARG A 47 79.09 -4.25 -17.47
N THR A 48 79.96 -3.63 -16.68
CA THR A 48 79.68 -3.33 -15.27
C THR A 48 78.55 -2.32 -15.13
N ASP A 49 78.49 -1.31 -15.99
CA ASP A 49 77.41 -0.32 -16.02
C ASP A 49 76.07 -0.97 -16.41
N ALA A 50 76.07 -1.85 -17.41
CA ALA A 50 74.88 -2.58 -17.81
C ALA A 50 74.40 -3.52 -16.68
N ALA A 51 75.31 -4.22 -16.00
CA ALA A 51 75.00 -5.09 -14.88
C ALA A 51 74.44 -4.30 -13.68
N THR A 52 75.03 -3.15 -13.34
CA THR A 52 74.54 -2.29 -12.25
C THR A 52 73.20 -1.66 -12.59
N ARG A 53 72.97 -1.22 -13.84
CA ARG A 53 71.65 -0.73 -14.29
C ARG A 53 70.59 -1.82 -14.22
N LYS A 54 70.89 -3.04 -14.67
CA LYS A 54 69.97 -4.18 -14.59
C LYS A 54 69.64 -4.52 -13.13
N ARG A 55 70.63 -4.52 -12.24
CA ARG A 55 70.43 -4.74 -10.81
C ARG A 55 69.51 -3.67 -10.20
N LYS A 56 69.80 -2.39 -10.46
CA LYS A 56 68.95 -1.27 -10.01
C LYS A 56 67.52 -1.38 -10.54
N ALA A 57 67.34 -1.76 -11.81
CA ALA A 57 66.02 -1.95 -12.40
C ALA A 57 65.23 -3.09 -11.73
N ASN A 58 65.89 -4.19 -11.39
CA ASN A 58 65.27 -5.30 -10.66
C ASN A 58 64.91 -4.91 -9.23
N GLU A 59 65.81 -4.22 -8.51
CA GLU A 59 65.54 -3.70 -7.16
C GLU A 59 64.35 -2.72 -7.16
N MET A 60 64.23 -1.87 -8.18
CA MET A 60 63.06 -0.99 -8.37
C MET A 60 61.77 -1.77 -8.68
N ARG A 61 61.85 -2.85 -9.46
CA ARG A 61 60.68 -3.71 -9.73
C ARG A 61 60.20 -4.43 -8.49
N GLU A 62 61.10 -5.07 -7.75
CA GLU A 62 60.77 -5.78 -6.50
C GLU A 62 60.18 -4.84 -5.45
N SER A 63 60.77 -3.66 -5.28
CA SER A 63 60.22 -2.65 -4.37
C SER A 63 58.84 -2.13 -4.81
N TRP A 64 58.62 -1.96 -6.11
CA TRP A 64 57.31 -1.57 -6.65
C TRP A 64 56.26 -2.68 -6.46
N GLU A 65 56.62 -3.95 -6.71
CA GLU A 65 55.76 -5.11 -6.49
C GLU A 65 55.39 -5.26 -5.01
N GLN A 66 56.34 -5.08 -4.10
CA GLN A 66 56.08 -5.09 -2.65
C GLN A 66 55.14 -3.95 -2.23
N GLN A 67 55.40 -2.72 -2.71
CA GLN A 67 54.52 -1.58 -2.43
C GLN A 67 53.11 -1.80 -2.99
N ARG A 68 53.00 -2.38 -4.19
CA ARG A 68 51.72 -2.73 -4.80
C ARG A 68 50.99 -3.79 -3.98
N ALA A 69 51.65 -4.87 -3.59
CA ALA A 69 51.06 -5.92 -2.76
C ALA A 69 50.56 -5.38 -1.41
N LEU A 70 51.30 -4.46 -0.77
CA LEU A 70 50.87 -3.79 0.45
C LEU A 70 49.62 -2.92 0.23
N ARG A 71 49.55 -2.19 -0.88
CA ARG A 71 48.37 -1.38 -1.24
C ARG A 71 47.15 -2.24 -1.55
N GLU A 72 47.33 -3.34 -2.29
CA GLU A 72 46.27 -4.29 -2.59
C GLU A 72 45.75 -4.96 -1.31
N LYS A 73 46.65 -5.39 -0.42
CA LYS A 73 46.26 -5.91 0.91
C LYS A 73 45.46 -4.89 1.71
N ALA A 74 45.93 -3.64 1.79
CA ALA A 74 45.21 -2.59 2.50
C ALA A 74 43.82 -2.30 1.90
N ALA A 75 43.69 -2.32 0.57
CA ALA A 75 42.41 -2.16 -0.10
C ALA A 75 41.45 -3.34 0.20
N VAL A 76 41.95 -4.57 0.15
CA VAL A 76 41.19 -5.78 0.52
C VAL A 76 40.71 -5.69 1.97
N ASP A 77 41.57 -5.29 2.92
CA ASP A 77 41.21 -5.16 4.33
C ASP A 77 40.13 -4.08 4.57
N VAL A 78 40.14 -2.99 3.79
CA VAL A 78 39.09 -1.96 3.84
C VAL A 78 37.77 -2.49 3.29
N ILE A 79 37.80 -3.19 2.14
CA ILE A 79 36.60 -3.77 1.52
C ILE A 79 36.00 -4.85 2.44
N GLN A 80 36.83 -5.74 3.00
CA GLN A 80 36.38 -6.79 3.91
C GLN A 80 35.75 -6.22 5.18
N ARG A 81 36.38 -5.22 5.82
CA ARG A 81 35.77 -4.53 6.98
C ARG A 81 34.45 -3.86 6.60
N GLY A 82 34.38 -3.22 5.45
CA GLY A 82 33.15 -2.63 4.92
C GLY A 82 32.05 -3.67 4.71
N LEU A 83 32.39 -4.80 4.10
CA LEU A 83 31.47 -5.91 3.83
C LEU A 83 30.97 -6.54 5.13
N HIS A 84 31.87 -6.84 6.08
CA HIS A 84 31.48 -7.39 7.39
C HIS A 84 30.61 -6.41 8.18
N GLY A 85 30.92 -5.11 8.15
CA GLY A 85 30.08 -4.08 8.76
C GLY A 85 28.70 -3.96 8.08
N PHE A 86 28.62 -4.13 6.77
CA PHE A 86 27.34 -4.19 6.04
C PHE A 86 26.54 -5.44 6.41
N GLN A 87 27.18 -6.62 6.43
CA GLN A 87 26.53 -7.88 6.83
C GLN A 87 26.02 -7.83 8.27
N ALA A 88 26.81 -7.29 9.20
CA ALA A 88 26.41 -7.14 10.59
C ALA A 88 25.19 -6.21 10.72
N ARG A 89 25.19 -5.07 10.03
CA ARG A 89 24.03 -4.16 9.99
C ARG A 89 22.80 -4.80 9.36
N LEU A 90 22.97 -5.58 8.29
CA LEU A 90 21.86 -6.28 7.64
C LEU A 90 21.26 -7.35 8.57
N ARG A 91 22.09 -8.12 9.28
CA ARG A 91 21.63 -9.09 10.28
C ARG A 91 20.91 -8.41 11.43
N ALA A 92 21.45 -7.31 11.96
CA ALA A 92 20.81 -6.55 13.03
C ALA A 92 19.45 -5.98 12.59
N LYS A 93 19.35 -5.47 11.36
CA LYS A 93 18.08 -5.02 10.77
C LYS A 93 17.07 -6.16 10.64
N ARG A 94 17.51 -7.34 10.19
CA ARG A 94 16.62 -8.52 10.07
C ARG A 94 16.11 -9.00 11.43
N ALA A 95 16.98 -9.06 12.43
CA ALA A 95 16.60 -9.44 13.79
C ALA A 95 15.60 -8.44 14.39
N ALA A 96 15.86 -7.14 14.29
CA ALA A 96 14.92 -6.12 14.76
C ALA A 96 13.57 -6.16 14.02
N GLU A 97 13.58 -6.52 12.74
CA GLU A 97 12.36 -6.70 11.96
C GLU A 97 11.59 -7.96 12.35
N GLU A 98 12.30 -9.04 12.71
CA GLU A 98 11.71 -10.27 13.21
C GLU A 98 11.08 -10.07 14.59
N GLU A 99 11.75 -9.34 15.50
CA GLU A 99 11.18 -8.91 16.78
C GLU A 99 9.88 -8.09 16.58
N LEU A 100 9.85 -7.20 15.58
CA LEU A 100 8.63 -6.45 15.23
C LEU A 100 7.54 -7.34 14.62
N ARG A 101 7.88 -8.40 13.89
CA ARG A 101 6.91 -9.41 13.40
C ARG A 101 6.29 -10.18 14.55
N GLU A 102 7.12 -10.66 15.47
CA GLU A 102 6.65 -11.38 16.66
C GLU A 102 5.76 -10.48 17.52
N ALA A 103 6.14 -9.21 17.73
CA ALA A 103 5.32 -8.24 18.45
C ALA A 103 3.99 -7.94 17.73
N TYR A 104 3.99 -7.92 16.40
CA TYR A 104 2.78 -7.77 15.60
C TYR A 104 1.83 -8.94 15.75
N GLU A 105 2.33 -10.17 15.58
CA GLU A 105 1.54 -11.39 15.69
C GLU A 105 1.00 -11.57 17.12
N ALA A 106 1.80 -11.25 18.13
CA ALA A 106 1.35 -11.24 19.53
C ALA A 106 0.26 -10.20 19.80
N ALA A 107 0.40 -8.99 19.24
CA ALA A 107 -0.61 -7.93 19.39
C ALA A 107 -1.93 -8.28 18.67
N GLU A 108 -1.86 -8.93 17.51
CA GLU A 108 -3.05 -9.39 16.78
C GLU A 108 -3.77 -10.51 17.55
N ALA A 109 -3.03 -11.49 18.07
CA ALA A 109 -3.59 -12.56 18.89
C ALA A 109 -4.22 -12.03 20.19
N GLU A 110 -3.55 -11.11 20.89
CA GLU A 110 -4.12 -10.45 22.08
C GLU A 110 -5.41 -9.70 21.75
N ALA A 111 -5.46 -9.03 20.60
CA ALA A 111 -6.66 -8.32 20.17
C ALA A 111 -7.82 -9.27 19.87
N GLU A 112 -7.56 -10.43 19.24
CA GLU A 112 -8.56 -11.47 19.01
C GLU A 112 -9.10 -12.04 20.33
N GLU A 113 -8.23 -12.38 21.28
CA GLU A 113 -8.65 -12.87 22.60
C GLU A 113 -9.55 -11.86 23.33
N LEU A 114 -9.26 -10.56 23.23
CA LEU A 114 -10.07 -9.51 23.86
C LEU A 114 -11.42 -9.30 23.16
N LEU A 115 -11.48 -9.46 21.83
CA LEU A 115 -12.74 -9.42 21.08
C LEU A 115 -13.62 -10.63 21.41
N ASP A 116 -13.01 -11.82 21.51
CA ASP A 116 -13.70 -13.04 21.92
C ASP A 116 -14.25 -12.91 23.34
N GLN A 117 -13.47 -12.35 24.27
CA GLN A 117 -13.94 -12.04 25.63
C GLN A 117 -15.12 -11.06 25.59
N GLU A 118 -15.05 -9.95 24.83
CA GLU A 118 -16.19 -9.02 24.69
C GLU A 118 -17.44 -9.74 24.20
N SER A 119 -17.32 -10.61 23.20
CA SER A 119 -18.45 -11.37 22.67
C SER A 119 -19.05 -12.33 23.70
N ALA A 120 -18.22 -13.00 24.50
CA ALA A 120 -18.66 -13.89 25.57
C ALA A 120 -19.37 -13.11 26.69
N ILE A 121 -18.84 -11.95 27.09
CA ILE A 121 -19.45 -11.09 28.10
C ILE A 121 -20.82 -10.57 27.63
N LYS A 122 -20.93 -10.13 26.36
CA LYS A 122 -22.21 -9.68 25.80
C LYS A 122 -23.23 -10.81 25.77
N ALA A 123 -22.80 -12.04 25.43
CA ALA A 123 -23.66 -13.22 25.48
C ALA A 123 -24.10 -13.56 26.91
N GLU A 124 -23.22 -13.44 27.91
CA GLU A 124 -23.51 -13.71 29.32
C GLU A 124 -24.42 -12.66 29.98
N ARG A 125 -24.26 -11.38 29.63
CA ARG A 125 -25.08 -10.29 30.19
C ARG A 125 -26.52 -10.32 29.70
N GLY A 126 -26.82 -11.07 28.65
CA GLY A 126 -28.13 -11.00 28.01
C GLY A 126 -28.42 -9.60 27.45
N ASP A 127 -27.37 -8.78 27.24
CA ASP A 127 -27.43 -7.49 26.55
C ASP A 127 -27.62 -7.72 25.04
N GLY A 128 -28.63 -8.54 24.70
CA GLY A 128 -29.29 -8.56 23.41
C GLY A 128 -30.19 -7.34 23.23
N GLU A 129 -29.88 -6.20 23.86
CA GLU A 129 -30.60 -4.94 23.63
C GLU A 129 -30.39 -4.41 22.20
N ASP A 130 -29.39 -4.92 21.46
CA ASP A 130 -29.29 -4.71 20.00
C ASP A 130 -30.14 -5.72 19.17
N ALA A 131 -30.72 -6.75 19.81
CA ALA A 131 -31.60 -7.73 19.18
C ALA A 131 -33.09 -7.50 19.49
N GLU A 132 -33.43 -6.84 20.60
CA GLU A 132 -34.84 -6.63 21.02
C GLU A 132 -35.51 -5.37 20.44
N GLU A 133 -34.78 -4.45 19.81
CA GLU A 133 -35.39 -3.35 19.03
C GLU A 133 -35.74 -3.74 17.57
N ALA A 134 -35.57 -5.02 17.22
CA ALA A 134 -36.03 -5.62 15.98
C ALA A 134 -37.06 -6.72 16.26
N GLY A 135 -38.23 -6.33 16.76
CA GLY A 135 -39.45 -7.14 16.59
C GLY A 135 -40.01 -7.78 17.87
N GLY A 136 -40.91 -7.06 18.53
CA GLY A 136 -42.05 -7.70 19.18
C GLY A 136 -42.95 -8.32 18.10
N GLY A 137 -42.76 -9.61 17.84
CA GLY A 137 -43.58 -10.40 16.92
C GLY A 137 -43.13 -11.85 16.95
N GLU A 138 -43.87 -12.66 17.71
CA GLU A 138 -43.70 -14.09 17.91
C GLU A 138 -43.48 -14.86 16.58
N ASP A 139 -42.55 -15.83 16.64
CA ASP A 139 -42.52 -17.09 15.90
C ASP A 139 -43.11 -17.10 14.47
N VAL A 140 -42.24 -16.93 13.47
CA VAL A 140 -42.50 -17.50 12.13
C VAL A 140 -41.29 -18.33 11.72
N GLU A 141 -41.51 -19.64 11.69
CA GLU A 141 -40.62 -20.66 11.17
C GLU A 141 -40.08 -20.32 9.77
N ALA A 142 -38.87 -20.79 9.53
CA ALA A 142 -38.18 -20.80 8.24
C ALA A 142 -39.11 -21.27 7.10
N GLY A 143 -39.57 -20.31 6.29
CA GLY A 143 -40.23 -20.53 5.02
C GLY A 143 -39.63 -19.62 3.97
N ALA A 144 -38.80 -20.19 3.09
CA ALA A 144 -38.40 -19.54 1.84
C ALA A 144 -39.66 -19.25 1.02
N GLY A 145 -40.12 -18.00 1.03
CA GLY A 145 -41.37 -17.63 0.36
C GLY A 145 -41.60 -16.12 0.35
N SER A 146 -41.37 -15.51 -0.82
CA SER A 146 -41.84 -14.19 -1.26
C SER A 146 -41.34 -12.97 -0.46
N GLY A 147 -40.19 -12.45 -0.88
CA GLY A 147 -39.70 -11.13 -0.48
C GLY A 147 -40.50 -9.97 -1.08
N LYS A 148 -41.76 -9.77 -0.72
CA LYS A 148 -42.57 -8.63 -1.20
C LYS A 148 -42.75 -7.49 -0.19
N ASP A 149 -42.29 -7.61 1.05
CA ASP A 149 -42.41 -6.53 2.04
C ASP A 149 -41.17 -5.59 2.04
N PRO A 150 -41.32 -4.32 1.63
CA PRO A 150 -40.21 -3.35 1.63
C PRO A 150 -39.63 -3.10 3.04
N ALA A 151 -40.43 -3.27 4.10
CA ALA A 151 -39.96 -3.11 5.47
C ALA A 151 -38.99 -4.23 5.88
N ALA A 152 -39.29 -5.48 5.50
CA ALA A 152 -38.42 -6.63 5.78
C ALA A 152 -37.09 -6.54 5.03
N ARG A 153 -37.10 -6.06 3.77
CA ARG A 153 -35.87 -5.82 3.00
C ARG A 153 -35.01 -4.71 3.62
N ALA A 154 -35.63 -3.61 4.07
CA ALA A 154 -34.92 -2.52 4.73
C ALA A 154 -34.28 -2.95 6.06
N ALA A 155 -34.99 -3.77 6.84
CA ALA A 155 -34.46 -4.36 8.08
C ALA A 155 -33.28 -5.31 7.82
N ALA A 156 -33.40 -6.21 6.84
CA ALA A 156 -32.30 -7.09 6.44
C ALA A 156 -31.06 -6.33 5.95
N ALA A 157 -31.27 -5.24 5.18
CA ALA A 157 -30.18 -4.36 4.73
C ALA A 157 -29.49 -3.64 5.90
N LEU A 158 -30.26 -3.20 6.90
CA LEU A 158 -29.72 -2.60 8.12
C LEU A 158 -28.90 -3.61 8.93
N ALA A 159 -29.39 -4.83 9.11
CA ALA A 159 -28.65 -5.91 9.78
C ALA A 159 -27.33 -6.23 9.06
N LYS A 160 -27.31 -6.31 7.72
CA LYS A 160 -26.09 -6.49 6.92
C LYS A 160 -25.08 -5.36 7.15
N LYS A 161 -25.53 -4.10 7.19
CA LYS A 161 -24.68 -2.93 7.46
C LYS A 161 -24.15 -2.91 8.90
N GLN A 162 -24.95 -3.31 9.89
CA GLN A 162 -24.51 -3.44 11.28
C GLN A 162 -23.47 -4.55 11.46
N ALA A 163 -23.63 -5.69 10.79
CA ALA A 163 -22.62 -6.75 10.79
C ALA A 163 -21.28 -6.25 10.22
N ALA A 164 -21.31 -5.54 9.08
CA ALA A 164 -20.13 -4.92 8.48
C ALA A 164 -19.47 -3.87 9.41
N LEU A 165 -20.28 -3.13 10.17
CA LEU A 165 -19.79 -2.17 11.17
C LEU A 165 -19.02 -2.88 12.30
N LEU A 166 -19.55 -3.98 12.82
CA LEU A 166 -18.90 -4.75 13.88
C LEU A 166 -17.61 -5.42 13.40
N GLU A 167 -17.61 -5.97 12.19
CA GLU A 167 -16.41 -6.53 11.55
C GLU A 167 -15.32 -5.45 11.38
N ALA A 168 -15.69 -4.30 10.82
CA ALA A 168 -14.75 -3.19 10.62
C ALA A 168 -14.22 -2.63 11.96
N ARG A 169 -15.05 -2.60 13.01
CA ARG A 169 -14.63 -2.27 14.38
C ARG A 169 -13.58 -3.25 14.89
N GLY A 170 -13.79 -4.55 14.69
CA GLY A 170 -12.86 -5.62 15.07
C GLY A 170 -11.51 -5.47 14.36
N GLU A 171 -11.52 -5.30 13.03
CA GLU A 171 -10.30 -5.09 12.23
C GLU A 171 -9.55 -3.80 12.61
N PHE A 172 -10.28 -2.73 12.95
CA PHE A 172 -9.67 -1.51 13.46
C PHE A 172 -8.99 -1.74 14.82
N PHE A 173 -9.64 -2.50 15.73
CA PHE A 173 -9.05 -2.84 17.02
C PHE A 173 -7.77 -3.68 16.87
N LYS A 174 -7.81 -4.74 16.05
CA LYS A 174 -6.63 -5.59 15.76
C LYS A 174 -5.47 -4.77 15.21
N SER A 175 -5.75 -3.93 14.22
CA SER A 175 -4.72 -3.09 13.59
C SER A 175 -4.20 -1.99 14.51
N GLN A 176 -5.04 -1.41 15.38
CA GLN A 176 -4.60 -0.41 16.37
C GLN A 176 -3.72 -1.03 17.45
N ARG A 177 -4.00 -2.26 17.91
CA ARG A 177 -3.28 -2.91 19.03
C ARG A 177 -1.77 -2.94 18.80
N PHE A 178 -1.34 -3.38 17.62
CA PHE A 178 0.08 -3.35 17.26
C PHE A 178 0.65 -1.93 17.29
N LEU A 179 -0.06 -0.93 16.76
CA LEU A 179 0.44 0.43 16.71
C LEU A 179 0.61 1.08 18.09
N LEU A 180 -0.10 0.61 19.12
CA LEU A 180 0.11 1.05 20.50
C LEU A 180 1.52 0.70 20.99
N THR A 181 2.07 -0.43 20.53
CA THR A 181 3.41 -0.92 20.92
C THR A 181 4.54 -0.19 20.21
N LEU A 182 4.25 0.53 19.13
CA LEU A 182 5.27 1.25 18.36
C LEU A 182 5.91 2.39 19.16
N ASP A 183 7.22 2.52 18.98
CA ASP A 183 7.99 3.66 19.48
C ASP A 183 8.13 4.76 18.42
N LYS A 184 8.54 5.96 18.85
CA LYS A 184 8.85 7.07 17.95
C LYS A 184 9.99 6.75 16.97
N GLY A 185 10.85 5.77 17.31
CA GLY A 185 11.98 5.35 16.49
C GLY A 185 11.53 4.63 15.22
N ALA A 186 10.56 3.73 15.31
CA ALA A 186 9.97 2.99 14.20
C ALA A 186 9.34 3.93 13.17
N VAL A 187 8.50 4.86 13.64
CA VAL A 187 7.91 5.90 12.79
C VAL A 187 8.99 6.83 12.20
N GLY A 188 10.01 7.17 13.00
CA GLY A 188 11.15 7.97 12.54
C GLY A 188 11.93 7.32 11.41
N ARG A 189 12.08 5.99 11.43
CA ARG A 189 12.73 5.21 10.36
C ARG A 189 11.90 5.26 9.07
N LEU A 190 10.59 5.00 9.13
CA LEU A 190 9.72 5.09 7.95
C LEU A 190 9.73 6.48 7.31
N LYS A 191 9.71 7.53 8.14
CA LYS A 191 9.87 8.92 7.69
C LYS A 191 11.22 9.15 7.02
N GLY A 192 12.31 8.64 7.59
CA GLY A 192 13.65 8.73 7.00
C GLY A 192 13.71 8.03 5.64
N GLU A 193 13.17 6.81 5.55
CA GLU A 193 13.10 6.03 4.32
C GLU A 193 12.26 6.71 3.23
N LEU A 194 11.17 7.39 3.61
CA LEU A 194 10.37 8.20 2.69
C LEU A 194 11.21 9.31 2.04
N VAL A 195 12.05 10.00 2.82
CA VAL A 195 12.92 11.07 2.33
C VAL A 195 14.06 10.50 1.49
N ASP A 196 14.70 9.43 1.95
CA ASP A 196 15.80 8.77 1.25
C ASP A 196 15.37 8.18 -0.10
N MET A 197 14.11 7.77 -0.22
CA MET A 197 13.52 7.19 -1.44
C MET A 197 12.66 8.18 -2.24
N ALA A 198 12.80 9.50 -2.00
CA ALA A 198 11.96 10.52 -2.63
C ALA A 198 11.95 10.47 -4.17
N GLU A 199 13.07 10.12 -4.81
CA GLU A 199 13.12 9.95 -6.27
C GLU A 199 12.28 8.77 -6.75
N ARG A 200 12.25 7.67 -6.00
CA ARG A 200 11.39 6.51 -6.32
C ARG A 200 9.92 6.82 -6.12
N VAL A 201 9.60 7.61 -5.09
CA VAL A 201 8.26 8.15 -4.89
C VAL A 201 7.86 9.01 -6.08
N ARG A 202 8.71 9.94 -6.53
CA ARG A 202 8.44 10.77 -7.70
C ARG A 202 8.17 9.93 -8.95
N MET A 203 8.97 8.90 -9.22
CA MET A 203 8.72 7.99 -10.35
C MET A 203 7.36 7.29 -10.24
N GLY A 204 6.94 6.90 -9.03
CA GLY A 204 5.61 6.36 -8.79
C GLY A 204 4.50 7.39 -9.07
N GLN A 205 4.68 8.63 -8.61
CA GLN A 205 3.75 9.72 -8.88
C GLN A 205 3.64 10.02 -10.38
N ASP A 206 4.76 10.07 -11.11
CA ASP A 206 4.78 10.31 -12.56
C ASP A 206 4.04 9.18 -13.31
N ALA A 207 4.21 7.93 -12.88
CA ALA A 207 3.49 6.79 -13.45
C ALA A 207 1.97 6.88 -13.20
N THR A 208 1.55 7.30 -12.01
CA THR A 208 0.14 7.51 -11.69
C THR A 208 -0.45 8.71 -12.43
N LEU A 209 0.30 9.80 -12.58
CA LEU A 209 -0.11 10.95 -13.38
C LEU A 209 -0.32 10.57 -14.84
N GLY A 210 0.56 9.74 -15.40
CA GLY A 210 0.37 9.16 -16.73
C GLY A 210 -0.90 8.33 -16.82
N ALA A 211 -1.17 7.48 -15.82
CA ALA A 211 -2.38 6.66 -15.76
C ALA A 211 -3.65 7.53 -15.65
N TYR A 212 -3.62 8.59 -14.84
CA TYR A 212 -4.69 9.58 -14.74
C TYR A 212 -5.02 10.22 -16.09
N HIS A 213 -4.03 10.78 -16.78
CA HIS A 213 -4.26 11.42 -18.07
C HIS A 213 -4.82 10.45 -19.12
N ARG A 214 -4.38 9.18 -19.09
CA ARG A 214 -4.96 8.14 -19.95
C ARG A 214 -6.41 7.87 -19.56
N ALA A 215 -6.69 7.56 -18.29
CA ALA A 215 -8.04 7.26 -17.82
C ALA A 215 -9.03 8.40 -18.12
N ALA A 216 -8.63 9.66 -17.89
CA ALA A 216 -9.43 10.84 -18.19
C ALA A 216 -9.69 11.02 -19.70
N ALA A 217 -8.70 10.74 -20.56
CA ALA A 217 -8.88 10.81 -22.02
C ALA A 217 -9.82 9.70 -22.53
N GLN A 218 -9.69 8.49 -22.00
CA GLN A 218 -10.59 7.37 -22.30
C GLN A 218 -12.03 7.69 -21.88
N GLU A 219 -12.17 8.30 -20.69
CA GLU A 219 -13.44 8.70 -20.12
C GLU A 219 -14.14 9.76 -20.97
N ALA A 220 -13.41 10.82 -21.36
CA ALA A 220 -13.92 11.85 -22.25
C ALA A 220 -14.37 11.29 -23.60
N ALA A 221 -13.58 10.37 -24.19
CA ALA A 221 -13.93 9.72 -25.45
C ALA A 221 -15.19 8.85 -25.34
N LEU A 222 -15.38 8.16 -24.20
CA LEU A 222 -16.56 7.34 -23.96
C LEU A 222 -17.82 8.19 -23.76
N VAL A 223 -17.73 9.30 -23.04
CA VAL A 223 -18.84 10.27 -22.91
C VAL A 223 -19.21 10.86 -24.28
N GLU A 224 -18.23 11.22 -25.11
CA GLU A 224 -18.47 11.71 -26.48
C GLU A 224 -19.16 10.65 -27.36
N ALA A 225 -18.74 9.38 -27.26
CA ALA A 225 -19.35 8.28 -28.00
C ALA A 225 -20.80 7.98 -27.57
N ILE A 226 -21.13 8.16 -26.28
CA ILE A 226 -22.50 7.95 -25.78
C ILE A 226 -23.41 9.12 -26.14
N THR A 227 -22.90 10.34 -26.11
CA THR A 227 -23.68 11.56 -26.38
C THR A 227 -23.93 11.81 -27.88
N THR A 228 -23.20 11.14 -28.76
CA THR A 228 -23.40 11.20 -30.22
C THR A 228 -24.46 10.18 -30.70
N VAL A 229 -25.73 10.58 -30.56
CA VAL A 229 -26.98 10.03 -31.18
C VAL A 229 -26.99 8.56 -31.67
N PRO A 230 -27.69 7.65 -30.99
CA PRO A 230 -28.35 6.52 -31.64
C PRO A 230 -29.78 6.94 -32.06
N THR A 231 -30.04 6.94 -33.37
CA THR A 231 -31.42 7.02 -33.88
C THR A 231 -32.16 5.72 -33.52
N ALA A 232 -33.15 5.86 -32.64
CA ALA A 232 -34.29 4.98 -32.38
C ALA A 232 -34.04 3.50 -31.97
N ASN A 233 -34.53 3.17 -30.76
CA ASN A 233 -35.01 1.85 -30.31
C ASN A 233 -34.02 0.67 -30.21
N THR A 234 -32.75 0.92 -29.91
CA THR A 234 -31.86 -0.15 -29.42
C THR A 234 -31.29 0.25 -28.06
N THR A 235 -31.23 -0.72 -27.16
CA THR A 235 -30.62 -0.65 -25.83
C THR A 235 -29.25 0.03 -25.89
N PRO A 236 -28.79 0.71 -24.83
CA PRO A 236 -27.49 1.37 -24.81
C PRO A 236 -26.39 0.30 -24.63
N ALA A 237 -26.27 -0.63 -25.57
CA ALA A 237 -25.04 -1.38 -25.72
C ALA A 237 -23.98 -0.38 -26.19
N LEU A 238 -22.82 -0.36 -25.53
CA LEU A 238 -21.63 0.34 -26.03
C LEU A 238 -21.47 0.00 -27.51
N SER A 239 -21.34 1.02 -28.38
CA SER A 239 -21.10 0.74 -29.80
C SER A 239 -19.91 -0.22 -29.92
N PRO A 240 -19.89 -1.18 -30.86
CA PRO A 240 -18.78 -2.12 -31.01
C PRO A 240 -17.42 -1.42 -31.14
N ALA A 241 -17.42 -0.19 -31.69
CA ALA A 241 -16.25 0.68 -31.75
C ALA A 241 -15.80 1.19 -30.37
N ALA A 242 -16.73 1.53 -29.48
CA ALA A 242 -16.44 1.93 -28.09
C ALA A 242 -15.97 0.75 -27.23
N ALA A 243 -16.56 -0.44 -27.40
CA ALA A 243 -16.12 -1.67 -26.73
C ALA A 243 -14.70 -2.08 -27.16
N ALA A 244 -14.42 -2.08 -28.48
CA ALA A 244 -13.10 -2.39 -29.00
C ALA A 244 -12.04 -1.33 -28.65
N LEU A 245 -12.44 -0.06 -28.49
CA LEU A 245 -11.57 0.99 -27.98
C LEU A 245 -11.25 0.75 -26.50
N ALA A 246 -12.26 0.46 -25.68
CA ALA A 246 -12.11 0.15 -24.26
C ALA A 246 -11.17 -1.05 -24.02
N GLU A 247 -11.32 -2.15 -24.76
CA GLU A 247 -10.44 -3.32 -24.67
C GLU A 247 -8.99 -3.01 -25.06
N ARG A 248 -8.78 -2.24 -26.14
CA ARG A 248 -7.42 -1.82 -26.58
C ARG A 248 -6.72 -0.89 -25.59
N LEU A 249 -7.50 -0.29 -24.70
CA LEU A 249 -7.07 0.69 -23.72
C LEU A 249 -6.81 0.07 -22.34
N VAL A 250 -7.09 -1.23 -22.16
CA VAL A 250 -6.72 -2.00 -20.97
C VAL A 250 -5.21 -2.25 -20.98
N GLU A 251 -4.46 -1.39 -20.30
CA GLU A 251 -3.04 -1.64 -20.02
C GLU A 251 -2.94 -2.60 -18.82
N HIS A 252 -2.44 -3.81 -19.06
CA HIS A 252 -2.07 -4.70 -17.97
C HIS A 252 -0.80 -4.18 -17.27
N ARG A 253 -0.93 -3.75 -16.01
CA ARG A 253 0.22 -3.45 -15.15
C ARG A 253 0.93 -4.73 -14.72
N ASP A 254 2.26 -4.67 -14.65
CA ASP A 254 3.07 -5.78 -14.14
C ASP A 254 3.19 -5.69 -12.61
N HIS A 255 2.27 -6.35 -11.90
CA HIS A 255 2.20 -6.34 -10.44
C HIS A 255 3.30 -7.15 -9.73
N ARG A 256 4.22 -7.76 -10.48
CA ARG A 256 5.36 -8.51 -9.90
C ARG A 256 6.30 -7.62 -9.09
N PHE A 257 6.34 -6.31 -9.36
CA PHE A 257 7.24 -5.36 -8.70
C PHE A 257 6.51 -4.10 -8.25
N LEU A 258 5.87 -4.17 -7.09
CA LEU A 258 5.24 -3.01 -6.46
C LEU A 258 6.28 -2.01 -5.96
N SER A 259 6.01 -0.73 -6.18
CA SER A 259 6.82 0.37 -5.63
C SER A 259 6.48 0.59 -4.16
N VAL A 260 7.10 -0.19 -3.27
CA VAL A 260 6.87 -0.10 -1.82
C VAL A 260 7.20 1.29 -1.26
N SER A 261 8.16 2.00 -1.86
CA SER A 261 8.45 3.40 -1.51
C SER A 261 7.27 4.33 -1.80
N TYR A 262 6.56 4.08 -2.91
CA TYR A 262 5.36 4.85 -3.25
C TYR A 262 4.18 4.45 -2.34
N VAL A 263 4.00 3.18 -2.01
CA VAL A 263 3.03 2.73 -0.99
C VAL A 263 3.29 3.42 0.36
N ASN A 264 4.56 3.49 0.82
CA ASN A 264 4.92 4.23 2.03
C ASN A 264 4.47 5.70 1.97
N TYR A 265 4.69 6.36 0.83
CA TYR A 265 4.21 7.72 0.61
C TYR A 265 2.68 7.82 0.70
N LEU A 266 1.93 6.94 0.02
CA LEU A 266 0.46 6.94 0.03
C LEU A 266 -0.11 6.70 1.43
N VAL A 267 0.41 5.70 2.15
CA VAL A 267 -0.01 5.36 3.51
C VAL A 267 0.24 6.54 4.46
N LEU A 268 1.45 7.11 4.45
CA LEU A 268 1.78 8.27 5.29
C LEU A 268 0.98 9.51 4.90
N ARG A 269 0.57 9.63 3.64
CA ARG A 269 -0.32 10.69 3.19
C ARG A 269 -1.74 10.50 3.71
N CYS A 270 -2.30 9.30 3.67
CA CYS A 270 -3.60 9.00 4.28
C CYS A 270 -3.58 9.24 5.80
N VAL A 271 -2.48 8.92 6.48
CA VAL A 271 -2.28 9.28 7.90
C VAL A 271 -2.37 10.81 8.10
N CYS A 272 -1.75 11.61 7.24
CA CYS A 272 -1.87 13.07 7.30
C CYS A 272 -3.31 13.56 7.03
N TYR A 273 -4.07 12.90 6.15
CA TYR A 273 -5.48 13.24 5.91
C TYR A 273 -6.35 12.95 7.14
N LEU A 274 -6.22 11.76 7.72
CA LEU A 274 -7.03 11.33 8.85
C LEU A 274 -6.66 12.05 10.16
N LEU A 275 -5.36 12.24 10.45
CA LEU A 275 -4.92 12.74 11.75
C LEU A 275 -4.66 14.25 11.80
N LEU A 276 -4.35 14.86 10.64
CA LEU A 276 -3.90 16.26 10.57
C LEU A 276 -4.83 17.13 9.71
N ASN A 277 -5.89 16.57 9.14
CA ASN A 277 -6.78 17.25 8.17
C ASN A 277 -5.98 17.95 7.06
N ALA A 278 -4.88 17.33 6.61
CA ALA A 278 -3.97 17.94 5.65
C ALA A 278 -4.64 18.12 4.27
N THR A 279 -4.20 19.13 3.52
CA THR A 279 -4.65 19.34 2.14
C THR A 279 -3.73 18.64 1.13
N PRO A 280 -4.21 18.31 -0.09
CA PRO A 280 -3.37 17.74 -1.14
C PRO A 280 -2.10 18.56 -1.42
N LYS A 281 -2.20 19.89 -1.39
CA LYS A 281 -1.07 20.81 -1.56
C LYS A 281 -0.04 20.70 -0.44
N ALA A 282 -0.48 20.41 0.79
CA ALA A 282 0.38 20.20 1.94
C ALA A 282 1.03 18.80 1.92
N THR A 283 0.50 17.86 1.16
CA THR A 283 1.00 16.46 1.09
C THR A 283 1.57 16.08 -0.27
N SER A 284 1.71 17.03 -1.21
CA SER A 284 2.03 16.77 -2.62
C SER A 284 3.39 16.11 -2.92
N THR A 285 4.32 16.08 -1.95
CA THR A 285 5.64 15.46 -2.12
C THR A 285 6.08 14.71 -0.87
N ALA A 286 6.98 13.73 -1.03
CA ALA A 286 7.59 12.98 0.06
C ALA A 286 8.18 13.89 1.16
N ALA A 287 8.87 14.96 0.76
CA ALA A 287 9.46 15.92 1.69
C ALA A 287 8.41 16.69 2.50
N LYS A 288 7.29 17.08 1.87
CA LYS A 288 6.20 17.77 2.57
C LYS A 288 5.47 16.85 3.55
N VAL A 289 5.18 15.61 3.15
CA VAL A 289 4.61 14.59 4.04
C VAL A 289 5.54 14.35 5.23
N ALA A 290 6.83 14.14 4.99
CA ALA A 290 7.82 13.99 6.05
C ALA A 290 7.88 15.21 6.98
N ALA A 291 7.71 16.43 6.47
CA ALA A 291 7.72 17.65 7.28
C ALA A 291 6.52 17.74 8.24
N LEU A 292 5.33 17.28 7.81
CA LEU A 292 4.13 17.23 8.65
C LEU A 292 4.25 16.19 9.77
N LEU A 293 4.92 15.07 9.49
CA LEU A 293 5.04 13.96 10.43
C LEU A 293 6.13 14.20 11.48
N LYS A 294 5.71 14.48 12.72
CA LYS A 294 6.59 14.46 13.89
C LYS A 294 6.43 13.11 14.59
N PRO A 295 7.44 12.22 14.61
CA PRO A 295 7.26 10.84 15.09
C PRO A 295 6.68 10.70 16.50
N SER A 296 7.08 11.56 17.44
CA SER A 296 6.54 11.55 18.80
C SER A 296 5.06 11.96 18.86
N VAL A 297 4.68 12.98 18.09
CA VAL A 297 3.30 13.47 18.01
C VAL A 297 2.44 12.43 17.29
N LEU A 298 2.96 11.82 16.23
CA LEU A 298 2.24 10.83 15.46
C LEU A 298 1.90 9.60 16.31
N VAL A 299 2.85 9.07 17.07
CA VAL A 299 2.57 7.94 17.98
C VAL A 299 1.50 8.32 19.01
N GLN A 300 1.54 9.53 19.56
CA GLN A 300 0.49 10.01 20.48
C GLN A 300 -0.88 10.10 19.80
N GLN A 301 -0.93 10.63 18.57
CA GLN A 301 -2.16 10.75 17.80
C GLN A 301 -2.74 9.39 17.43
N ILE A 302 -1.91 8.46 16.95
CA ILE A 302 -2.34 7.09 16.61
C ILE A 302 -2.94 6.38 17.82
N ARG A 303 -2.32 6.54 19.00
CA ARG A 303 -2.82 5.95 20.26
C ARG A 303 -4.15 6.55 20.71
N ALA A 304 -4.40 7.81 20.38
CA ALA A 304 -5.63 8.52 20.74
C ALA A 304 -6.69 8.51 19.63
N PHE A 305 -6.37 7.98 18.45
CA PHE A 305 -7.23 8.08 17.28
C PHE A 305 -8.39 7.10 17.36
N ASN A 306 -9.58 7.60 17.09
CA ASN A 306 -10.77 6.79 16.84
C ASN A 306 -11.54 7.40 15.67
N PRO A 307 -11.84 6.62 14.62
CA PRO A 307 -12.58 7.13 13.47
C PRO A 307 -14.06 7.43 13.76
N VAL A 308 -14.66 6.89 14.83
CA VAL A 308 -16.12 6.91 15.06
C VAL A 308 -16.57 7.69 16.31
N ALA A 309 -15.70 7.93 17.30
CA ALA A 309 -16.06 8.68 18.52
C ALA A 309 -14.98 9.69 18.96
N THR A 310 -15.39 10.77 19.63
CA THR A 310 -14.50 11.73 20.30
C THR A 310 -13.96 11.12 21.61
N TYR A 311 -12.65 11.22 21.83
CA TYR A 311 -11.98 10.66 23.01
C TYR A 311 -11.50 11.72 24.00
N ASP A 312 -11.51 11.33 25.27
CA ASP A 312 -10.54 11.79 26.28
C ASP A 312 -9.19 11.09 26.04
N ARG A 313 -8.09 11.86 26.02
CA ARG A 313 -6.74 11.35 25.77
C ARG A 313 -6.34 10.28 26.78
N GLY A 314 -5.72 9.20 26.31
CA GLY A 314 -5.07 8.20 27.17
C GLY A 314 -5.91 6.97 27.52
N VAL A 315 -7.10 6.85 26.91
CA VAL A 315 -7.98 5.70 27.09
C VAL A 315 -8.02 4.97 25.76
N ALA A 316 -7.60 3.71 25.74
CA ALA A 316 -7.70 2.88 24.55
C ALA A 316 -9.18 2.65 24.16
N LEU A 317 -9.38 2.03 22.98
CA LEU A 317 -10.69 1.59 22.50
C LEU A 317 -11.58 1.06 23.65
N ARG A 318 -12.86 1.49 23.70
CA ARG A 318 -13.86 1.18 24.75
C ARG A 318 -13.87 -0.27 25.26
N LEU A 319 -13.38 -1.21 24.45
CA LEU A 319 -13.06 -2.60 24.82
C LEU A 319 -12.24 -2.70 26.12
N GLU A 320 -11.21 -1.86 26.30
CA GLU A 320 -10.38 -1.87 27.52
C GLU A 320 -11.08 -1.33 28.76
N ARG A 321 -12.26 -0.70 28.67
CA ARG A 321 -13.05 -0.27 29.84
C ARG A 321 -14.04 -1.33 30.32
N LEU A 322 -14.56 -2.14 29.40
CA LEU A 322 -15.47 -3.24 29.74
C LEU A 322 -14.75 -4.37 30.50
N VAL A 323 -13.45 -4.56 30.25
CA VAL A 323 -12.64 -5.65 30.84
C VAL A 323 -12.28 -5.42 32.33
N PRO A 324 -11.85 -4.22 32.80
CA PRO A 324 -11.57 -3.97 34.22
C PRO A 324 -12.82 -3.91 35.11
N GLU A 325 -13.96 -3.44 34.61
CA GLU A 325 -15.21 -3.39 35.38
C GLU A 325 -15.75 -4.80 35.72
N LEU A 326 -15.31 -5.83 34.98
CA LEU A 326 -15.61 -7.24 35.28
C LEU A 326 -14.71 -7.85 36.36
N ALA A 327 -13.50 -7.34 36.56
CA ALA A 327 -12.68 -7.76 37.71
C ALA A 327 -13.27 -7.27 39.04
N ALA A 328 -13.97 -6.12 39.02
CA ALA A 328 -14.71 -5.62 40.18
C ALA A 328 -16.07 -6.33 40.36
N GLY A 329 -16.72 -6.76 39.27
CA GLY A 329 -18.00 -7.47 39.29
C GLY A 329 -17.94 -8.94 39.72
N ALA A 330 -16.79 -9.61 39.59
CA ALA A 330 -16.58 -10.98 40.09
C ALA A 330 -16.11 -11.04 41.56
N GLY A 331 -15.98 -9.89 42.23
CA GLY A 331 -15.48 -9.74 43.60
C GLY A 331 -16.52 -9.19 44.58
N GLY A 332 -17.79 -9.56 44.43
CA GLY A 332 -18.83 -9.28 45.43
C GLY A 332 -18.85 -10.37 46.52
N GLY A 333 -18.01 -10.23 47.52
CA GLY A 333 -18.06 -11.05 48.74
C GLY A 333 -17.89 -10.18 49.97
N ASP A 334 -18.99 -9.67 50.52
CA ASP A 334 -19.06 -9.14 51.87
C ASP A 334 -18.55 -10.21 52.86
N GLY A 335 -17.53 -9.85 53.62
CA GLY A 335 -16.89 -10.71 54.62
C GLY A 335 -15.90 -9.92 55.46
N ASP A 336 -16.45 -9.30 56.51
CA ASP A 336 -15.78 -8.59 57.59
C ASP A 336 -14.57 -9.31 58.23
N GLU A 337 -13.72 -8.46 58.83
CA GLU A 337 -12.83 -8.69 59.98
C GLU A 337 -11.49 -9.45 59.81
N ASP A 338 -10.41 -8.67 60.01
CA ASP A 338 -9.38 -8.83 61.07
C ASP A 338 -7.90 -8.83 60.60
N GLY A 339 -7.23 -7.73 60.98
CA GLY A 339 -5.84 -7.57 61.46
C GLY A 339 -4.72 -8.52 61.05
N GLY A 340 -3.60 -7.95 60.58
CA GLY A 340 -2.31 -8.65 60.64
C GLY A 340 -1.16 -8.01 59.88
N ASP A 341 -0.40 -7.18 60.60
CA ASP A 341 0.92 -6.63 60.27
C ASP A 341 1.98 -7.67 59.85
N GLY A 342 2.85 -7.30 58.89
CA GLY A 342 4.23 -7.78 58.81
C GLY A 342 4.68 -8.59 57.57
N GLY A 343 5.54 -7.97 56.73
CA GLY A 343 6.74 -8.66 56.22
C GLY A 343 6.86 -8.97 54.73
N ASP A 344 7.52 -8.05 54.01
CA ASP A 344 8.45 -8.21 52.85
C ASP A 344 8.36 -9.42 51.89
N GLY A 345 8.27 -9.11 50.57
CA GLY A 345 8.84 -10.01 49.57
C GLY A 345 8.36 -9.92 48.11
N GLN A 346 8.84 -8.89 47.39
CA GLN A 346 9.18 -8.91 45.95
C GLN A 346 8.11 -8.78 44.84
N ARG A 347 8.42 -7.79 43.97
CA ARG A 347 8.14 -7.65 42.52
C ARG A 347 6.70 -7.36 42.09
N ARG A 348 6.46 -6.11 41.71
CA ARG A 348 6.02 -5.71 40.35
C ARG A 348 5.86 -4.18 40.22
N GLN A 349 6.09 -3.73 38.98
CA GLN A 349 5.57 -2.51 38.34
C GLN A 349 6.09 -1.15 38.83
N SER A 350 7.02 -0.60 38.05
CA SER A 350 7.27 0.84 37.98
C SER A 350 6.05 1.54 37.40
N GLY A 351 5.19 2.05 38.27
CA GLY A 351 4.25 3.13 37.94
C GLY A 351 5.03 4.41 37.69
N ALA A 352 5.03 4.88 36.45
CA ALA A 352 5.34 6.27 36.17
C ALA A 352 4.09 7.10 36.56
N PRO A 353 4.23 8.16 37.35
CA PRO A 353 3.09 8.98 37.75
C PRO A 353 2.55 9.70 36.52
N ALA A 354 1.22 9.69 36.36
CA ALA A 354 0.50 10.54 35.42
C ALA A 354 0.85 12.01 35.72
N GLU A 355 1.60 12.63 34.81
CA GLU A 355 1.83 14.07 34.84
C GLU A 355 0.54 14.78 34.39
N ASP A 356 -0.02 15.57 35.30
CA ASP A 356 -0.96 16.69 35.13
C ASP A 356 -1.89 16.67 33.90
N GLU A 357 -3.14 16.28 34.16
CA GLU A 357 -4.29 16.49 33.28
C GLU A 357 -4.55 18.00 33.10
N GLY A 358 -4.00 18.58 32.04
CA GLY A 358 -4.60 19.76 31.40
C GLY A 358 -5.97 19.41 30.80
N PRO A 359 -6.85 20.39 30.55
CA PRO A 359 -8.19 20.15 30.01
C PRO A 359 -8.12 19.26 28.76
N SER A 360 -8.87 18.16 28.78
CA SER A 360 -8.92 17.17 27.71
C SER A 360 -9.44 17.83 26.43
N VAL A 361 -8.52 18.22 25.54
CA VAL A 361 -8.87 18.63 24.19
C VAL A 361 -9.25 17.35 23.46
N SER A 362 -10.56 17.16 23.25
CA SER A 362 -11.11 16.06 22.47
C SER A 362 -10.38 15.98 21.13
N PHE A 363 -9.97 14.76 20.75
CA PHE A 363 -9.44 14.55 19.41
C PHE A 363 -10.62 14.61 18.44
N ALA A 364 -10.68 15.67 17.63
CA ALA A 364 -11.72 15.83 16.62
C ALA A 364 -11.65 14.69 15.61
N GLN A 365 -12.82 14.19 15.20
CA GLN A 365 -12.93 13.14 14.21
C GLN A 365 -12.43 13.65 12.84
N PRO A 366 -11.90 12.77 11.98
CA PRO A 366 -11.56 13.17 10.62
C PRO A 366 -12.83 13.60 9.88
N PRO A 367 -12.82 14.75 9.17
CA PRO A 367 -13.94 15.17 8.33
C PRO A 367 -14.30 14.10 7.29
N THR A 368 -15.58 13.95 6.95
CA THR A 368 -16.07 12.95 5.98
C THR A 368 -15.32 13.05 4.64
N ARG A 369 -15.01 14.29 4.20
CA ARG A 369 -14.16 14.57 3.04
C ARG A 369 -12.78 13.90 3.11
N GLN A 370 -12.11 13.93 4.27
CA GLN A 370 -10.79 13.32 4.43
C GLN A 370 -10.87 11.80 4.47
N VAL A 371 -11.96 11.23 4.98
CA VAL A 371 -12.22 9.79 4.96
C VAL A 371 -12.40 9.31 3.52
N ARG A 372 -13.23 10.00 2.72
CA ARG A 372 -13.41 9.69 1.28
C ARG A 372 -12.12 9.82 0.50
N ARG A 373 -11.36 10.90 0.73
CA ARG A 373 -10.04 11.07 0.11
C ARG A 373 -9.09 9.92 0.47
N ALA A 374 -9.00 9.56 1.76
CA ALA A 374 -8.17 8.44 2.19
C ALA A 374 -8.63 7.11 1.59
N ALA A 375 -9.94 6.87 1.48
CA ALA A 375 -10.52 5.69 0.83
C ALA A 375 -10.09 5.58 -0.63
N ARG A 376 -10.20 6.67 -1.39
CA ARG A 376 -9.80 6.72 -2.81
C ARG A 376 -8.30 6.46 -2.98
N VAL A 377 -7.46 7.11 -2.18
CA VAL A 377 -6.01 6.89 -2.23
C VAL A 377 -5.65 5.45 -1.84
N LEU A 378 -6.37 4.86 -0.87
CA LEU A 378 -6.19 3.45 -0.50
C LEU A 378 -6.69 2.50 -1.59
N ARG A 379 -7.80 2.78 -2.28
CA ARG A 379 -8.28 1.98 -3.42
C ARG A 379 -7.21 1.90 -4.50
N LEU A 380 -6.60 3.04 -4.86
CA LEU A 380 -5.46 3.06 -5.77
C LEU A 380 -4.28 2.22 -5.25
N CYS A 381 -3.96 2.38 -3.97
CA CYS A 381 -2.83 1.69 -3.33
C CYS A 381 -3.01 0.16 -3.34
N TRP A 382 -4.20 -0.32 -3.01
CA TRP A 382 -4.57 -1.74 -2.95
C TRP A 382 -4.68 -2.41 -4.31
N LEU A 383 -5.10 -1.66 -5.34
CA LEU A 383 -5.20 -2.16 -6.70
C LEU A 383 -3.94 -1.87 -7.53
N ASP A 384 -2.90 -1.29 -6.93
CA ASP A 384 -1.68 -0.86 -7.64
C ASP A 384 -1.99 -0.03 -8.90
N GLY A 385 -2.97 0.86 -8.79
CA GLY A 385 -3.47 1.69 -9.88
C GLY A 385 -4.08 0.96 -11.07
N ASP A 386 -4.51 -0.30 -10.88
CA ASP A 386 -5.34 -1.03 -11.84
C ASP A 386 -6.83 -0.79 -11.54
N TYR A 387 -7.61 -0.57 -12.60
CA TYR A 387 -9.05 -0.37 -12.45
C TYR A 387 -9.74 -1.73 -12.37
N GLN A 388 -10.44 -1.97 -11.27
CA GLN A 388 -11.35 -3.10 -11.11
C GLN A 388 -12.72 -2.54 -10.76
N CYS A 389 -13.73 -2.92 -11.55
CA CYS A 389 -15.12 -2.53 -11.32
C CYS A 389 -15.57 -3.11 -9.97
N GLU A 390 -16.11 -2.26 -9.10
CA GLU A 390 -16.59 -2.68 -7.77
C GLU A 390 -18.11 -2.91 -7.74
N VAL A 391 -18.78 -2.75 -8.88
CA VAL A 391 -20.23 -2.95 -8.99
C VAL A 391 -20.54 -4.43 -9.14
N ASP A 392 -21.38 -4.94 -8.25
CA ASP A 392 -21.85 -6.31 -8.30
C ASP A 392 -23.16 -6.40 -9.10
N PRO A 393 -23.19 -7.05 -10.27
CA PRO A 393 -24.43 -7.26 -11.01
C PRO A 393 -25.45 -8.13 -10.25
N GLU A 394 -24.98 -8.96 -9.30
CA GLU A 394 -25.84 -9.80 -8.46
C GLU A 394 -26.73 -8.97 -7.51
N ASP A 395 -26.39 -7.70 -7.25
CA ASP A 395 -27.24 -6.79 -6.48
C ASP A 395 -28.46 -6.28 -7.28
N TYR A 396 -28.48 -6.48 -8.61
CA TYR A 396 -29.50 -5.94 -9.52
C TYR A 396 -30.35 -7.01 -10.21
N TYR A 397 -29.76 -8.16 -10.56
CA TYR A 397 -30.44 -9.21 -11.31
C TYR A 397 -30.97 -10.31 -10.38
N THR A 398 -32.24 -10.71 -10.55
CA THR A 398 -32.81 -11.87 -9.86
C THR A 398 -32.48 -13.16 -10.62
N GLU A 399 -32.52 -14.31 -9.93
CA GLU A 399 -32.35 -15.63 -10.58
C GLU A 399 -33.31 -15.81 -11.77
N GLU A 400 -34.57 -15.38 -11.60
CA GLU A 400 -35.60 -15.42 -12.66
C GLU A 400 -35.21 -14.59 -13.90
N MET A 401 -34.59 -13.40 -13.73
CA MET A 401 -34.12 -12.58 -14.85
C MET A 401 -32.96 -13.23 -15.60
N VAL A 402 -32.06 -13.91 -14.89
CA VAL A 402 -30.92 -14.60 -15.48
C VAL A 402 -31.39 -15.82 -16.27
N ASP A 403 -32.34 -16.57 -15.73
CA ASP A 403 -32.93 -17.74 -16.39
C ASP A 403 -33.72 -17.37 -17.65
N GLU A 404 -34.47 -16.25 -17.63
CA GLU A 404 -35.19 -15.75 -18.81
C GLU A 404 -34.22 -15.31 -19.93
N ASP A 405 -33.13 -14.59 -19.58
CA ASP A 405 -32.11 -14.19 -20.54
C ASP A 405 -31.38 -15.41 -21.15
N ALA A 406 -31.10 -16.41 -20.33
CA ALA A 406 -30.51 -17.68 -20.80
C ALA A 406 -31.47 -18.45 -21.73
N ALA A 407 -32.74 -18.59 -21.36
CA ALA A 407 -33.75 -19.27 -22.18
C ALA A 407 -33.96 -18.56 -23.53
N LYS A 408 -33.90 -17.23 -23.54
CA LYS A 408 -34.00 -16.44 -24.77
C LYS A 408 -32.76 -16.59 -25.66
N ALA A 409 -31.57 -16.57 -25.08
CA ALA A 409 -30.33 -16.80 -25.81
C ALA A 409 -30.30 -18.20 -26.46
N GLU A 410 -30.92 -19.20 -25.84
CA GLU A 410 -31.09 -20.54 -26.42
C GLU A 410 -32.15 -20.57 -27.54
N ALA A 411 -33.29 -19.90 -27.35
CA ALA A 411 -34.38 -19.84 -28.34
C ALA A 411 -33.98 -19.11 -29.64
N ASP A 412 -33.22 -18.01 -29.53
CA ASP A 412 -32.73 -17.25 -30.68
C ASP A 412 -31.62 -18.00 -31.47
N GLY A 413 -31.09 -19.11 -30.93
CA GLY A 413 -30.07 -19.95 -31.57
C GLY A 413 -30.58 -21.13 -32.41
N ASP A 414 -31.88 -21.48 -32.33
CA ASP A 414 -32.46 -22.68 -32.96
C ASP A 414 -33.17 -22.40 -34.31
N ASP A 415 -33.37 -21.13 -34.66
CA ASP A 415 -33.93 -20.77 -35.97
C ASP A 415 -32.79 -20.75 -37.01
N GLY A 416 -32.71 -21.79 -37.86
CA GLY A 416 -31.57 -22.18 -38.71
C GLY A 416 -31.03 -21.19 -39.78
N GLY A 417 -31.07 -19.88 -39.50
CA GLY A 417 -30.30 -18.84 -40.17
C GLY A 417 -28.89 -18.72 -39.61
N ALA A 418 -27.96 -18.20 -40.43
CA ALA A 418 -26.54 -18.07 -40.09
C ALA A 418 -26.31 -17.41 -38.71
N PRO A 419 -25.28 -17.83 -37.96
CA PRO A 419 -25.01 -17.31 -36.62
C PRO A 419 -24.82 -15.80 -36.70
N VAL A 420 -25.81 -15.05 -36.25
CA VAL A 420 -25.61 -13.65 -35.90
C VAL A 420 -24.81 -13.72 -34.61
N GLU A 421 -23.52 -13.41 -34.68
CA GLU A 421 -22.72 -13.16 -33.47
C GLU A 421 -23.40 -12.00 -32.72
N SER A 422 -24.32 -12.32 -31.81
CA SER A 422 -24.84 -11.36 -30.86
C SER A 422 -23.66 -11.01 -29.94
N HIS A 423 -22.96 -9.93 -30.27
CA HIS A 423 -21.92 -9.33 -29.45
C HIS A 423 -22.43 -8.76 -28.11
N VAL A 424 -23.63 -9.15 -27.67
CA VAL A 424 -24.20 -8.75 -26.38
C VAL A 424 -23.86 -9.87 -25.39
N PRO A 425 -23.02 -9.61 -24.38
CA PRO A 425 -22.78 -10.57 -23.30
C PRO A 425 -24.12 -10.94 -22.65
N SER A 426 -24.36 -12.24 -22.40
CA SER A 426 -25.51 -12.65 -21.58
C SER A 426 -25.33 -12.18 -20.13
N LEU A 427 -26.42 -12.04 -19.38
CA LEU A 427 -26.35 -11.66 -17.96
C LEU A 427 -25.45 -12.58 -17.15
N ALA A 428 -25.51 -13.89 -17.41
CA ALA A 428 -24.64 -14.88 -16.79
C ALA A 428 -23.15 -14.61 -17.08
N SER A 429 -22.82 -14.18 -18.30
CA SER A 429 -21.44 -13.82 -18.66
C SER A 429 -20.97 -12.51 -18.01
N GLU A 430 -21.87 -11.55 -17.77
CA GLU A 430 -21.57 -10.33 -17.01
C GLU A 430 -21.30 -10.64 -15.54
N ILE A 431 -22.12 -11.51 -14.92
CA ILE A 431 -21.91 -11.99 -13.54
C ILE A 431 -20.57 -12.73 -13.43
N GLU A 432 -20.25 -13.61 -14.38
CA GLU A 432 -18.95 -14.31 -14.39
C GLU A 432 -17.77 -13.34 -14.57
N ALA A 433 -17.90 -12.34 -15.45
CA ALA A 433 -16.87 -11.31 -15.63
C ALA A 433 -16.67 -10.46 -14.38
N ALA A 434 -17.75 -10.07 -13.69
CA ALA A 434 -17.68 -9.36 -12.42
C ALA A 434 -17.06 -10.23 -11.31
N ALA A 435 -17.39 -11.52 -11.24
CA ALA A 435 -16.76 -12.47 -10.33
C ALA A 435 -15.24 -12.58 -10.57
N LYS A 436 -14.80 -12.68 -11.83
CA LYS A 436 -13.37 -12.66 -12.20
C LYS A 436 -12.67 -11.35 -11.82
N ALA A 437 -13.34 -10.21 -11.99
CA ALA A 437 -12.81 -8.91 -11.57
C ALA A 437 -12.67 -8.82 -10.03
N ARG A 438 -13.65 -9.34 -9.27
CA ARG A 438 -13.60 -9.45 -7.81
C ARG A 438 -12.44 -10.33 -7.34
N GLU A 439 -12.26 -11.50 -7.95
CA GLU A 439 -11.14 -12.41 -7.70
C GLU A 439 -9.80 -11.69 -7.97
N ARG A 440 -9.70 -11.02 -9.12
CA ARG A 440 -8.50 -10.26 -9.48
C ARG A 440 -8.19 -9.15 -8.48
N ALA A 441 -9.19 -8.39 -8.04
CA ALA A 441 -9.03 -7.35 -7.04
C ALA A 441 -8.54 -7.92 -5.69
N ALA A 442 -9.02 -9.11 -5.31
CA ALA A 442 -8.56 -9.81 -4.11
C ALA A 442 -7.10 -10.27 -4.24
N GLU A 443 -6.70 -10.85 -5.38
CA GLU A 443 -5.30 -11.23 -5.66
C GLU A 443 -4.35 -10.03 -5.57
N LEU A 444 -4.76 -8.87 -6.09
CA LEU A 444 -3.97 -7.64 -6.05
C LEU A 444 -3.80 -7.14 -4.61
N ARG A 445 -4.90 -7.12 -3.84
CA ARG A 445 -4.87 -6.75 -2.41
C ARG A 445 -3.92 -7.65 -1.62
N GLU A 446 -3.98 -8.96 -1.83
CA GLU A 446 -3.07 -9.91 -1.19
C GLU A 446 -1.62 -9.68 -1.62
N THR A 447 -1.38 -9.46 -2.92
CA THR A 447 -0.05 -9.18 -3.46
C THR A 447 0.55 -7.91 -2.83
N VAL A 448 -0.25 -6.84 -2.71
CA VAL A 448 0.15 -5.59 -2.05
C VAL A 448 0.47 -5.84 -0.58
N ALA A 449 -0.42 -6.49 0.15
CA ALA A 449 -0.22 -6.83 1.57
C ALA A 449 1.08 -7.62 1.78
N ALA A 450 1.30 -8.68 0.98
CA ALA A 450 2.47 -9.55 1.08
C ALA A 450 3.77 -8.80 0.74
N GLN A 451 3.80 -8.04 -0.36
CA GLN A 451 5.01 -7.29 -0.74
C GLN A 451 5.32 -6.17 0.25
N VAL A 452 4.32 -5.49 0.81
CA VAL A 452 4.50 -4.47 1.84
C VAL A 452 5.07 -5.11 3.11
N LYS A 453 4.49 -6.22 3.60
CA LYS A 453 4.98 -6.95 4.78
C LYS A 453 6.41 -7.46 4.59
N GLN A 454 6.76 -7.96 3.40
CA GLN A 454 8.08 -8.54 3.13
C GLN A 454 9.17 -7.51 2.85
N ARG A 455 8.87 -6.48 2.04
CA ARG A 455 9.87 -5.52 1.54
C ARG A 455 9.81 -4.16 2.24
N GLY A 456 8.64 -3.73 2.68
CA GLY A 456 8.42 -2.46 3.38
C GLY A 456 8.50 -2.57 4.90
N GLY A 457 8.38 -3.80 5.40
CA GLY A 457 8.45 -4.12 6.82
C GLY A 457 7.11 -3.99 7.54
N VAL A 458 7.07 -4.55 8.75
CA VAL A 458 5.86 -4.72 9.56
C VAL A 458 5.27 -3.39 9.99
N VAL A 459 6.09 -2.38 10.23
CA VAL A 459 5.60 -1.07 10.66
C VAL A 459 4.77 -0.42 9.55
N LEU A 460 5.24 -0.47 8.30
CA LEU A 460 4.48 0.06 7.15
C LEU A 460 3.23 -0.79 6.91
N TYR A 461 3.34 -2.10 6.99
CA TYR A 461 2.21 -3.02 6.87
C TYR A 461 1.12 -2.76 7.92
N GLY A 462 1.51 -2.58 9.19
CA GLY A 462 0.60 -2.25 10.29
C GLY A 462 -0.08 -0.89 10.08
N LEU A 463 0.65 0.12 9.60
CA LEU A 463 0.05 1.41 9.24
C LEU A 463 -0.92 1.30 8.06
N LEU A 464 -0.59 0.51 7.04
CA LEU A 464 -1.49 0.27 5.91
C LEU A 464 -2.80 -0.39 6.37
N ARG A 465 -2.74 -1.44 7.19
CA ARG A 465 -3.93 -2.07 7.78
C ARG A 465 -4.71 -1.10 8.66
N PHE A 466 -4.03 -0.34 9.51
CA PHE A 466 -4.68 0.63 10.40
C PHE A 466 -5.45 1.70 9.64
N VAL A 467 -4.85 2.35 8.64
CA VAL A 467 -5.54 3.37 7.84
C VAL A 467 -6.70 2.75 7.07
N SER A 468 -6.51 1.55 6.51
CA SER A 468 -7.58 0.84 5.79
C SER A 468 -8.75 0.51 6.70
N ALA A 469 -8.48 -0.05 7.88
CA ALA A 469 -9.50 -0.40 8.86
C ALA A 469 -10.17 0.84 9.47
N ALA A 470 -9.43 1.93 9.67
CA ALA A 470 -9.99 3.20 10.13
C ALA A 470 -11.01 3.77 9.14
N VAL A 471 -10.67 3.78 7.85
CA VAL A 471 -11.57 4.24 6.78
C VAL A 471 -12.79 3.32 6.67
N ALA A 472 -12.58 2.00 6.64
CA ALA A 472 -13.66 1.03 6.57
C ALA A 472 -14.62 1.14 7.76
N TYR A 473 -14.09 1.29 8.97
CA TYR A 473 -14.89 1.44 10.18
C TYR A 473 -15.73 2.72 10.14
N ARG A 474 -15.16 3.83 9.66
CA ARG A 474 -15.90 5.08 9.48
C ARG A 474 -17.00 4.95 8.43
N GLN A 475 -16.67 4.41 7.26
CA GLN A 475 -17.64 4.25 6.16
C GLN A 475 -18.79 3.32 6.55
N ALA A 476 -18.50 2.20 7.23
CA ALA A 476 -19.52 1.29 7.72
C ALA A 476 -20.45 1.99 8.74
N ARG A 477 -19.90 2.84 9.61
CA ARG A 477 -20.71 3.61 10.56
C ARG A 477 -21.61 4.58 9.83
N ASP A 478 -21.05 5.37 8.91
CA ASP A 478 -21.81 6.37 8.16
C ASP A 478 -22.93 5.70 7.34
N ALA A 479 -22.70 4.51 6.78
CA ALA A 479 -23.70 3.71 6.08
C ALA A 479 -24.85 3.22 6.99
N VAL A 480 -24.55 2.82 8.24
CA VAL A 480 -25.56 2.44 9.24
C VAL A 480 -26.39 3.65 9.66
N VAL A 481 -25.75 4.79 9.94
CA VAL A 481 -26.44 6.03 10.32
C VAL A 481 -27.37 6.49 9.20
N GLN A 482 -26.90 6.52 7.95
CA GLN A 482 -27.73 6.86 6.80
C GLN A 482 -28.93 5.92 6.63
N GLN A 483 -28.73 4.60 6.83
CA GLN A 483 -29.83 3.63 6.76
C GLN A 483 -30.86 3.87 7.86
N ARG A 484 -30.44 4.10 9.10
CA ARG A 484 -31.34 4.41 10.24
C ARG A 484 -32.14 5.68 9.98
N GLN A 485 -31.48 6.75 9.51
CA GLN A 485 -32.13 8.01 9.15
C GLN A 485 -33.16 7.82 8.03
N GLY A 486 -32.82 7.06 6.97
CA GLY A 486 -33.74 6.74 5.88
C GLY A 486 -34.96 5.93 6.33
N MET A 487 -34.82 5.14 7.40
CA MET A 487 -35.92 4.38 8.03
C MET A 487 -36.68 5.18 9.11
N GLY A 488 -36.26 6.41 9.42
CA GLY A 488 -36.85 7.22 10.50
C GLY A 488 -36.54 6.71 11.90
N LEU A 489 -35.54 5.84 12.06
CA LEU A 489 -35.09 5.32 13.35
C LEU A 489 -34.18 6.34 14.05
N SER A 490 -34.18 6.33 15.39
CA SER A 490 -33.28 7.18 16.17
C SER A 490 -31.81 6.78 15.96
N VAL A 491 -30.95 7.79 15.82
CA VAL A 491 -29.51 7.61 15.84
C VAL A 491 -29.04 7.71 17.29
N ASP A 492 -28.12 6.85 17.71
CA ASP A 492 -27.57 6.86 19.06
C ASP A 492 -26.98 8.22 19.41
N THR A 493 -27.46 8.83 20.49
CA THR A 493 -27.05 10.17 20.93
C THR A 493 -25.57 10.26 21.34
N SER A 494 -24.90 9.12 21.52
CA SER A 494 -23.48 9.04 21.83
C SER A 494 -22.57 9.04 20.60
N GLU A 495 -23.14 8.92 19.39
CA GLU A 495 -22.41 8.90 18.13
C GLU A 495 -22.53 10.25 17.42
N GLU A 496 -21.39 10.87 17.11
CA GLU A 496 -21.35 12.13 16.36
C GLU A 496 -21.85 11.87 14.93
N LEU A 497 -22.90 12.57 14.51
CA LEU A 497 -23.46 12.44 13.18
C LEU A 497 -22.40 12.70 12.09
N PRO A 498 -22.51 12.08 10.91
CA PRO A 498 -21.69 12.47 9.77
C PRO A 498 -21.78 13.99 9.58
N GLU A 499 -20.63 14.66 9.41
CA GLU A 499 -20.62 16.11 9.15
C GLU A 499 -21.45 16.42 7.90
N GLU A 500 -22.21 17.53 7.93
CA GLU A 500 -22.94 18.02 6.77
C GLU A 500 -21.94 18.48 5.70
N GLU A 501 -21.72 17.64 4.68
CA GLU A 501 -20.70 17.86 3.66
C GLU A 501 -20.92 19.14 2.83
N ALA A 502 -22.17 19.64 2.80
CA ALA A 502 -22.55 20.88 2.14
C ALA A 502 -21.97 22.13 2.84
N GLU A 503 -21.70 22.06 4.14
CA GLU A 503 -21.18 23.18 4.92
C GLU A 503 -19.64 23.23 4.95
N ASP A 504 -18.99 22.22 4.39
CA ASP A 504 -17.53 22.09 4.42
C ASP A 504 -16.85 22.99 3.37
N PRO A 505 -16.16 24.07 3.78
CA PRO A 505 -15.59 25.05 2.86
C PRO A 505 -14.40 24.51 2.06
N MET A 506 -13.96 23.28 2.34
CA MET A 506 -12.81 22.62 1.70
C MET A 506 -13.23 21.43 0.84
N ASN A 507 -14.55 21.19 0.69
CA ASN A 507 -15.12 20.14 -0.14
C ASN A 507 -15.38 20.66 -1.57
N ASP A 508 -14.64 20.15 -2.55
CA ASP A 508 -14.84 20.49 -3.95
C ASP A 508 -16.12 19.87 -4.53
N GLU A 509 -16.60 18.77 -3.96
CA GLU A 509 -17.81 18.08 -4.41
C GLU A 509 -19.10 18.74 -3.90
N ALA A 510 -19.02 19.62 -2.90
CA ALA A 510 -20.15 20.43 -2.42
C ALA A 510 -20.41 21.68 -3.26
N LEU A 511 -19.47 22.05 -4.14
CA LEU A 511 -19.59 23.23 -5.00
C LEU A 511 -20.43 22.91 -6.22
N VAL A 512 -21.74 22.98 -6.04
CA VAL A 512 -22.76 22.77 -7.08
C VAL A 512 -23.52 24.08 -7.28
N ASP A 513 -23.77 24.43 -8.52
CA ASP A 513 -24.59 25.58 -8.89
C ASP A 513 -26.06 25.30 -8.55
N GLU A 514 -26.67 26.17 -7.73
CA GLU A 514 -28.02 25.97 -7.19
C GLU A 514 -29.12 25.98 -8.27
N GLU A 515 -28.89 26.61 -9.43
CA GLU A 515 -29.88 26.74 -10.49
C GLU A 515 -29.84 25.57 -11.48
N SER A 516 -28.65 25.04 -11.76
CA SER A 516 -28.42 23.97 -12.75
C SER A 516 -28.23 22.59 -12.12
N GLY A 517 -27.83 22.51 -10.85
CA GLY A 517 -27.38 21.27 -10.22
C GLY A 517 -26.06 20.73 -10.79
N GLU A 518 -25.38 21.50 -11.64
CA GLU A 518 -24.08 21.16 -12.21
C GLU A 518 -22.93 21.65 -11.30
N PRO A 519 -21.75 21.01 -11.33
CA PRO A 519 -20.61 21.47 -10.53
C PRO A 519 -20.22 22.90 -10.91
N ASP A 520 -20.06 23.79 -9.91
CA ASP A 520 -19.52 25.14 -10.10
C ASP A 520 -18.05 25.03 -10.47
N VAL A 521 -17.78 24.92 -11.77
CA VAL A 521 -16.43 24.73 -12.32
C VAL A 521 -15.49 25.83 -11.86
N ALA A 522 -15.96 27.08 -11.75
CA ALA A 522 -15.12 28.20 -11.34
C ALA A 522 -14.77 28.12 -9.85
N GLY A 523 -15.75 27.82 -9.00
CA GLY A 523 -15.55 27.60 -7.57
C GLY A 523 -14.64 26.41 -7.29
N VAL A 524 -14.86 25.28 -7.99
CA VAL A 524 -14.02 24.07 -7.90
C VAL A 524 -12.59 24.38 -8.26
N LEU A 525 -12.32 25.07 -9.37
CA LEU A 525 -10.97 25.44 -9.78
C LEU A 525 -10.29 26.38 -8.77
N ALA A 526 -11.01 27.39 -8.26
CA ALA A 526 -10.50 28.29 -7.23
C ALA A 526 -10.16 27.55 -5.93
N LEU A 527 -11.00 26.61 -5.52
CA LEU A 527 -10.75 25.76 -4.36
C LEU A 527 -9.55 24.84 -4.59
N GLN A 528 -9.46 24.19 -5.76
CA GLN A 528 -8.33 23.33 -6.14
C GLN A 528 -7.01 24.10 -6.20
N GLU A 529 -6.99 25.37 -6.60
CA GLU A 529 -5.79 26.21 -6.54
C GLU A 529 -5.34 26.45 -5.08
N ARG A 530 -6.30 26.63 -4.17
CA ARG A 530 -6.07 26.82 -2.74
C ARG A 530 -5.57 25.53 -2.08
N ILE A 531 -6.28 24.43 -2.26
CA ILE A 531 -6.07 23.17 -1.52
C ILE A 531 -5.17 22.17 -2.24
N GLY A 532 -4.96 22.35 -3.55
CA GLY A 532 -4.25 21.43 -4.44
C GLY A 532 -5.15 20.33 -5.02
N VAL A 533 -4.65 19.67 -6.07
CA VAL A 533 -5.29 18.49 -6.67
C VAL A 533 -4.49 17.25 -6.26
N ASP A 534 -5.18 16.23 -5.75
CA ASP A 534 -4.60 14.91 -5.49
C ASP A 534 -4.80 14.04 -6.75
N THR A 535 -3.71 13.73 -7.44
CA THR A 535 -3.75 12.98 -8.70
C THR A 535 -4.26 11.55 -8.51
N GLU A 536 -3.90 10.93 -7.39
CA GLU A 536 -4.36 9.59 -7.03
C GLU A 536 -5.86 9.59 -6.74
N GLU A 537 -6.35 10.59 -6.00
CA GLU A 537 -7.79 10.80 -5.78
C GLU A 537 -8.53 11.04 -7.09
N ALA A 538 -8.01 11.92 -7.96
CA ALA A 538 -8.63 12.25 -9.23
C ALA A 538 -8.73 11.05 -10.19
N LEU A 539 -7.73 10.17 -10.20
CA LEU A 539 -7.78 8.91 -10.95
C LEU A 539 -8.91 8.01 -10.44
N VAL A 540 -9.05 7.87 -9.12
CA VAL A 540 -10.15 7.05 -8.57
C VAL A 540 -11.52 7.70 -8.76
N LYS A 541 -11.63 9.03 -8.77
CA LYS A 541 -12.89 9.72 -9.15
C LYS A 541 -13.32 9.33 -10.58
N VAL A 542 -12.39 9.14 -11.52
CA VAL A 542 -12.70 8.63 -12.87
C VAL A 542 -13.23 7.20 -12.80
N TRP A 543 -12.66 6.36 -11.93
CA TRP A 543 -13.14 4.98 -11.71
C TRP A 543 -14.54 4.97 -11.09
N GLU A 544 -14.80 5.79 -10.08
CA GLU A 544 -16.11 5.94 -9.45
C GLU A 544 -17.17 6.40 -10.47
N ALA A 545 -16.82 7.32 -11.38
CA ALA A 545 -17.73 7.74 -12.45
C ALA A 545 -18.06 6.59 -13.44
N ARG A 546 -17.09 5.71 -13.72
CA ARG A 546 -17.32 4.49 -14.50
C ARG A 546 -18.21 3.50 -13.76
N ASP A 547 -17.92 3.25 -12.47
CA ASP A 547 -18.74 2.39 -11.61
C ASP A 547 -20.19 2.91 -11.56
N THR A 548 -20.40 4.21 -11.39
CA THR A 548 -21.75 4.81 -11.34
C THR A 548 -22.53 4.58 -12.64
N ARG A 549 -21.94 4.80 -13.81
CA ARG A 549 -22.63 4.50 -15.07
C ARG A 549 -22.90 3.00 -15.26
N GLN A 550 -22.01 2.14 -14.77
CA GLN A 550 -22.26 0.70 -14.81
C GLN A 550 -23.45 0.33 -13.92
N ARG A 551 -23.59 0.94 -12.73
CA ARG A 551 -24.79 0.81 -11.89
C ARG A 551 -26.04 1.27 -12.61
N GLU A 552 -26.02 2.48 -13.20
CA GLU A 552 -27.16 3.00 -13.95
C GLU A 552 -27.53 2.09 -15.13
N ALA A 553 -26.55 1.51 -15.82
CA ALA A 553 -26.79 0.53 -16.87
C ALA A 553 -27.48 -0.74 -16.34
N TYR A 554 -27.01 -1.29 -15.22
CA TYR A 554 -27.61 -2.46 -14.56
C TYR A 554 -29.02 -2.18 -14.03
N GLU A 555 -29.27 -1.01 -13.45
CA GLU A 555 -30.60 -0.61 -12.99
C GLU A 555 -31.58 -0.52 -14.16
N MET A 556 -31.14 0.04 -15.30
CA MET A 556 -31.95 0.16 -16.50
C MET A 556 -32.24 -1.20 -17.14
N THR A 557 -31.25 -2.09 -17.22
CA THR A 557 -31.44 -3.46 -17.75
C THR A 557 -32.36 -4.26 -16.82
N ALA A 558 -32.12 -4.27 -15.51
CA ALA A 558 -32.97 -4.95 -14.53
C ALA A 558 -34.41 -4.44 -14.56
N THR A 559 -34.63 -3.11 -14.62
CA THR A 559 -35.98 -2.54 -14.75
C THR A 559 -36.65 -2.95 -16.05
N SER A 560 -35.90 -3.03 -17.15
CA SER A 560 -36.44 -3.44 -18.44
C SER A 560 -36.83 -4.92 -18.48
N LEU A 561 -36.07 -5.78 -17.80
CA LEU A 561 -36.34 -7.21 -17.69
C LEU A 561 -37.50 -7.49 -16.73
N GLN A 562 -37.54 -6.81 -15.58
CA GLN A 562 -38.68 -6.91 -14.67
C GLN A 562 -39.99 -6.57 -15.38
N ARG A 563 -40.01 -5.50 -16.18
CA ARG A 563 -41.20 -5.15 -16.99
C ARG A 563 -41.58 -6.22 -18.02
N ARG A 564 -40.62 -7.00 -18.53
CA ARG A 564 -40.90 -8.10 -19.46
C ARG A 564 -41.46 -9.32 -18.74
N LEU A 565 -40.86 -9.70 -17.61
CA LEU A 565 -41.37 -10.75 -16.74
C LEU A 565 -42.80 -10.45 -16.28
N ASP A 566 -43.05 -9.21 -15.84
CA ASP A 566 -44.38 -8.77 -15.42
C ASP A 566 -45.39 -8.83 -16.57
N ALA A 567 -44.98 -8.49 -17.80
CA ALA A 567 -45.85 -8.54 -18.99
C ALA A 567 -46.09 -9.97 -19.52
N GLY A 568 -45.11 -10.86 -19.43
CA GLY A 568 -45.25 -12.27 -19.82
C GLY A 568 -46.18 -13.05 -18.89
N GLY A 569 -46.21 -12.69 -17.60
CA GLY A 569 -47.14 -13.27 -16.63
C GLY A 569 -48.61 -12.92 -16.89
N GLU A 570 -48.91 -11.76 -17.49
CA GLU A 570 -50.28 -11.36 -17.84
C GLU A 570 -50.83 -12.12 -19.06
N GLU A 571 -49.98 -12.50 -20.02
CA GLU A 571 -50.40 -13.28 -21.20
C GLU A 571 -50.68 -14.76 -20.86
N GLU A 572 -49.95 -15.35 -19.91
CA GLU A 572 -50.21 -16.72 -19.41
C GLU A 572 -51.50 -16.80 -18.56
N GLU A 573 -51.84 -15.76 -17.79
CA GLU A 573 -53.11 -15.70 -17.05
C GLU A 573 -54.32 -15.51 -17.98
N GLU A 574 -54.21 -14.73 -19.06
CA GLU A 574 -55.30 -14.60 -20.05
C GLU A 574 -55.53 -15.88 -20.88
N GLU A 575 -54.49 -16.65 -21.21
CA GLU A 575 -54.65 -17.97 -21.86
C GLU A 575 -55.22 -19.04 -20.92
N ALA A 576 -54.89 -18.98 -19.63
CA ALA A 576 -55.44 -19.89 -18.61
C ALA A 576 -56.91 -19.59 -18.28
N ASP A 577 -57.34 -18.32 -18.31
CA ASP A 577 -58.75 -17.93 -18.13
C ASP A 577 -59.61 -18.09 -19.40
N ALA A 578 -58.98 -18.28 -20.57
CA ALA A 578 -59.65 -18.52 -21.85
C ALA A 578 -59.81 -20.01 -22.22
N ALA A 579 -59.22 -20.93 -21.44
CA ALA A 579 -59.33 -22.39 -21.59
C ALA A 579 -60.38 -23.01 -20.65
#